data_AF-A0A2G9LN23-F1
#
_entry.id   AF-A0A2G9LN23-F1
#
_cell.length_a   1.000
_cell.length_b   1.000
_cell.length_c   1.000
_cell.angle_alpha   90.00
_cell.angle_beta   90.00
_cell.angle_gamma   90.00
#
_symmetry.space_group_name_H-M   'P 1'
#
loop_
_entity.id
_entity.type
_entity.pdbx_description
1 polymer ?
#
loop_
_entity_poly.entity_id
_entity_poly.type
_entity_poly.pdbx_seq_one_letter_code
_entity_poly.pdbx_strand_id
1 'polypeptide(L)'
;MLDEYKRNGELFLRIIKESNENKNKDIDDLIKENFRKPVLELVGHTAIPENASEKDMLDAVGSPYKGGYFKISSNSYEILSASFFKTRKGVCSLCGKTTDVFSNRPYIFPFERKIDSISPEDMRLQFCKECGFTLYCGMASLYKRYAERPIEFFFDSYNQKNLWTINNLFKNSGLRDPNYYNKIKNFKFFTYHPYETLFVIIFEFVNKLKEKNLINELKNIDDVKLLLVVGSGQIYETHITEGSKLNKFVKFFSKIIDASKENYLNIKNKENLPTDSEHLIFNGFLNNLTVGQNNKEKSRLRNLFVKNLLNGKMDFIILNKIIMNRVKDKEKWPFPFYYHNFLNLYMNIFKMETEQQMFEKINKLGWDIGNKTKGTNLDSFVWEIFRTRGIEEFYNVLVELQAKLEMNMDLRPINEYEKEWRKVKAILLNGMLNALSK
;
A
#
# COMPACT_ATOMS: atom_id res chain seq x y z
N MET A 1 9.07 -14.74 6.16
CA MET A 1 8.24 -14.85 4.93
C MET A 1 7.92 -16.29 4.52
N LEU A 2 8.86 -17.23 4.61
CA LEU A 2 8.59 -18.63 4.19
C LEU A 2 7.46 -19.26 5.02
N ASP A 3 7.46 -19.08 6.34
CA ASP A 3 6.42 -19.62 7.22
C ASP A 3 5.06 -18.93 7.05
N GLU A 4 5.05 -17.62 6.86
CA GLU A 4 3.86 -16.81 6.59
C GLU A 4 3.19 -17.24 5.26
N TYR A 5 4.01 -17.47 4.23
CA TYR A 5 3.52 -17.96 2.95
C TYR A 5 3.05 -19.41 3.02
N LYS A 6 3.77 -20.26 3.78
CA LYS A 6 3.37 -21.64 4.06
C LYS A 6 2.00 -21.71 4.72
N ARG A 7 1.70 -20.86 5.72
CA ARG A 7 0.38 -20.84 6.39
C ARG A 7 -0.78 -20.57 5.43
N ASN A 8 -0.59 -19.68 4.46
CA ASN A 8 -1.58 -19.46 3.39
C ASN A 8 -1.75 -20.72 2.53
N GLY A 9 -0.64 -21.39 2.23
CA GLY A 9 -0.64 -22.68 1.54
C GLY A 9 -1.37 -23.78 2.29
N GLU A 10 -1.13 -23.90 3.60
CA GLU A 10 -1.81 -24.85 4.49
C GLU A 10 -3.32 -24.58 4.52
N LEU A 11 -3.72 -23.31 4.61
CA LEU A 11 -5.13 -22.91 4.60
C LEU A 11 -5.82 -23.34 3.29
N PHE A 12 -5.22 -23.06 2.14
CA PHE A 12 -5.80 -23.43 0.85
C PHE A 12 -5.77 -24.94 0.63
N LEU A 13 -4.67 -25.61 1.01
CA LEU A 13 -4.53 -27.05 0.90
C LEU A 13 -5.54 -27.79 1.77
N ARG A 14 -5.88 -27.25 2.94
CA ARG A 14 -6.94 -27.78 3.80
C ARG A 14 -8.28 -27.84 3.08
N ILE A 15 -8.67 -26.77 2.37
CA ILE A 15 -9.89 -26.74 1.55
C ILE A 15 -9.85 -27.83 0.46
N ILE A 16 -8.69 -28.03 -0.17
CA ILE A 16 -8.52 -29.10 -1.17
C ILE A 16 -8.69 -30.49 -0.54
N LYS A 17 -8.06 -30.74 0.61
CA LYS A 17 -8.09 -32.04 1.30
C LYS A 17 -9.44 -32.37 1.93
N GLU A 18 -10.19 -31.36 2.37
CA GLU A 18 -11.52 -31.54 2.98
C GLU A 18 -12.62 -31.86 1.95
N SER A 19 -12.36 -31.70 0.64
CA SER A 19 -13.30 -32.18 -0.39
C SER A 19 -13.39 -33.71 -0.40
N ASN A 20 -14.61 -34.24 -0.52
CA ASN A 20 -14.88 -35.70 -0.44
C ASN A 20 -14.03 -36.51 -1.43
N GLU A 21 -13.76 -35.96 -2.61
CA GLU A 21 -12.97 -36.59 -3.67
C GLU A 21 -11.49 -36.73 -3.33
N ASN A 22 -10.95 -35.94 -2.41
CA ASN A 22 -9.52 -35.92 -2.07
C ASN A 22 -9.22 -36.53 -0.69
N LYS A 23 -10.25 -36.96 0.03
CA LYS A 23 -10.12 -37.53 1.36
C LYS A 23 -9.32 -38.84 1.26
N ASN A 24 -8.22 -38.93 2.00
CA ASN A 24 -7.30 -40.09 2.05
C ASN A 24 -6.42 -40.33 0.81
N LYS A 25 -6.36 -39.40 -0.16
CA LYS A 25 -5.39 -39.52 -1.27
C LYS A 25 -3.96 -39.36 -0.76
N ASP A 26 -3.04 -40.12 -1.36
CA ASP A 26 -1.62 -39.88 -1.15
C ASP A 26 -1.19 -38.55 -1.78
N ILE A 27 0.04 -38.12 -1.48
CA ILE A 27 0.54 -36.82 -1.93
C ILE A 27 0.72 -36.74 -3.46
N ASP A 28 1.02 -37.85 -4.13
CA ASP A 28 1.28 -37.86 -5.56
C ASP A 28 -0.02 -37.68 -6.35
N ASP A 29 -1.07 -38.41 -5.97
CA ASP A 29 -2.40 -38.28 -6.57
C ASP A 29 -3.04 -36.94 -6.23
N LEU A 30 -2.88 -36.47 -4.98
CA LEU A 30 -3.34 -35.14 -4.58
C LEU A 30 -2.73 -34.04 -5.45
N ILE A 31 -1.42 -34.11 -5.73
CA ILE A 31 -0.73 -33.17 -6.61
C ILE A 31 -1.26 -33.26 -8.04
N LYS A 32 -1.27 -34.45 -8.65
CA LYS A 32 -1.66 -34.64 -10.05
C LYS A 32 -3.07 -34.13 -10.34
N GLU A 33 -3.99 -34.32 -9.41
CA GLU A 33 -5.38 -33.93 -9.61
C GLU A 33 -5.67 -32.47 -9.24
N ASN A 34 -4.87 -31.86 -8.37
CA ASN A 34 -5.21 -30.54 -7.81
C ASN A 34 -4.20 -29.43 -8.13
N PHE A 35 -3.10 -29.69 -8.85
CA PHE A 35 -2.10 -28.67 -9.18
C PHE A 35 -2.64 -27.47 -9.98
N ARG A 36 -3.81 -27.62 -10.63
CA ARG A 36 -4.46 -26.53 -11.36
C ARG A 36 -5.16 -25.54 -10.42
N LYS A 37 -5.64 -26.00 -9.26
CA LYS A 37 -6.48 -25.20 -8.34
C LYS A 37 -5.77 -23.93 -7.83
N PRO A 38 -4.51 -23.95 -7.36
CA PRO A 38 -3.84 -22.74 -6.92
C PRO A 38 -3.65 -21.71 -8.04
N VAL A 39 -3.41 -22.16 -9.27
CA VAL A 39 -3.25 -21.28 -10.44
C VAL A 39 -4.58 -20.63 -10.79
N LEU A 40 -5.65 -21.44 -10.90
CA LEU A 40 -7.00 -20.95 -11.18
C LEU A 40 -7.47 -19.94 -10.14
N GLU A 41 -7.13 -20.21 -8.88
CA GLU A 41 -7.42 -19.29 -7.79
C GLU A 41 -6.68 -17.96 -8.02
N LEU A 42 -5.36 -18.00 -8.28
CA LEU A 42 -4.55 -16.81 -8.55
C LEU A 42 -5.06 -15.95 -9.71
N VAL A 43 -5.24 -16.55 -10.90
CA VAL A 43 -5.53 -15.81 -12.14
C VAL A 43 -7.02 -15.61 -12.41
N GLY A 44 -7.88 -16.34 -11.70
CA GLY A 44 -9.33 -16.38 -11.92
C GLY A 44 -9.75 -17.41 -12.97
N HIS A 45 -10.92 -18.02 -12.75
CA HIS A 45 -11.47 -19.10 -13.60
C HIS A 45 -11.74 -18.70 -15.06
N THR A 46 -11.83 -17.41 -15.37
CA THR A 46 -12.07 -16.92 -16.74
C THR A 46 -10.79 -16.83 -17.57
N ALA A 47 -9.61 -16.88 -16.94
CA ALA A 47 -8.32 -16.74 -17.62
C ALA A 47 -7.75 -18.08 -18.13
N ILE A 48 -8.26 -19.21 -17.65
CA ILE A 48 -7.74 -20.55 -17.96
C ILE A 48 -8.92 -21.49 -18.27
N PRO A 49 -9.05 -21.98 -19.51
CA PRO A 49 -10.05 -22.99 -19.89
C PRO A 49 -9.96 -24.28 -19.07
N GLU A 50 -11.06 -25.01 -18.92
CA GLU A 50 -11.11 -26.30 -18.20
C GLU A 50 -10.14 -27.33 -18.79
N ASN A 51 -9.87 -27.27 -20.09
CA ASN A 51 -8.96 -28.13 -20.84
C ASN A 51 -7.59 -27.49 -21.14
N ALA A 52 -7.25 -26.40 -20.45
CA ALA A 52 -5.94 -25.73 -20.58
C ALA A 52 -4.77 -26.67 -20.24
N SER A 53 -3.73 -26.62 -21.07
CA SER A 53 -2.49 -27.36 -20.87
C SER A 53 -1.63 -26.77 -19.74
N GLU A 54 -0.61 -27.50 -19.28
CA GLU A 54 0.37 -26.96 -18.32
C GLU A 54 1.10 -25.73 -18.84
N LYS A 55 1.33 -25.68 -20.16
CA LYS A 55 1.88 -24.51 -20.83
C LYS A 55 0.94 -23.30 -20.75
N ASP A 56 -0.35 -23.49 -21.00
CA ASP A 56 -1.34 -22.39 -20.92
C ASP A 56 -1.41 -21.83 -19.48
N MET A 57 -1.31 -22.71 -18.48
CA MET A 57 -1.24 -22.31 -17.07
C MET A 57 0.03 -21.52 -16.77
N LEU A 58 1.19 -22.00 -17.24
CA LEU A 58 2.46 -21.29 -17.13
C LEU A 58 2.44 -19.94 -17.85
N ASP A 59 1.83 -19.85 -19.03
CA ASP A 59 1.72 -18.60 -19.78
C ASP A 59 0.80 -17.60 -19.06
N ALA A 60 -0.30 -18.07 -18.47
CA ALA A 60 -1.22 -17.26 -17.67
C ALA A 60 -0.54 -16.68 -16.42
N VAL A 61 0.34 -17.44 -15.76
CA VAL A 61 1.10 -16.93 -14.61
C VAL A 61 2.44 -16.30 -14.99
N GLY A 62 2.94 -16.48 -16.21
CA GLY A 62 4.38 -16.38 -16.53
C GLY A 62 4.82 -15.31 -17.51
N SER A 63 3.92 -14.47 -18.03
CA SER A 63 4.26 -13.44 -19.01
C SER A 63 4.11 -12.02 -18.43
N PRO A 64 5.19 -11.38 -17.93
CA PRO A 64 5.13 -10.04 -17.35
C PRO A 64 4.45 -9.03 -18.28
N TYR A 65 4.80 -9.01 -19.57
CA TYR A 65 4.24 -8.08 -20.56
C TYR A 65 2.74 -8.28 -20.85
N LYS A 66 2.13 -9.38 -20.39
CA LYS A 66 0.69 -9.66 -20.44
C LYS A 66 0.02 -9.60 -19.06
N GLY A 67 0.70 -9.07 -18.04
CA GLY A 67 0.19 -9.00 -16.66
C GLY A 67 0.50 -10.22 -15.80
N GLY A 68 1.46 -11.06 -16.19
CA GLY A 68 1.85 -12.28 -15.49
C GLY A 68 2.45 -12.07 -14.08
N TYR A 69 2.30 -13.09 -13.24
CA TYR A 69 2.65 -13.09 -11.83
C TYR A 69 4.12 -13.44 -11.56
N PHE A 70 4.75 -14.28 -12.38
CA PHE A 70 6.12 -14.74 -12.17
C PHE A 70 6.96 -14.61 -13.44
N LYS A 71 8.28 -14.56 -13.26
CA LYS A 71 9.22 -14.69 -14.39
C LYS A 71 9.40 -16.18 -14.67
N ILE A 72 8.91 -16.64 -15.81
CA ILE A 72 9.00 -18.03 -16.25
C ILE A 72 9.88 -18.10 -17.50
N SER A 73 10.74 -19.13 -17.58
CA SER A 73 11.58 -19.35 -18.77
C SER A 73 10.69 -19.69 -19.97
N SER A 74 11.01 -19.14 -21.16
CA SER A 74 10.32 -19.41 -22.42
C SER A 74 10.30 -20.90 -22.82
N ASN A 75 11.17 -21.70 -22.20
CA ASN A 75 11.32 -23.13 -22.47
C ASN A 75 10.65 -24.00 -21.40
N SER A 76 9.89 -23.40 -20.48
CA SER A 76 9.12 -24.14 -19.46
C SER A 76 7.75 -24.48 -20.01
N TYR A 77 7.46 -25.77 -20.17
CA TYR A 77 6.18 -26.27 -20.69
C TYR A 77 5.41 -27.14 -19.69
N GLU A 78 6.06 -27.55 -18.60
CA GLU A 78 5.53 -28.49 -17.62
C GLU A 78 5.73 -27.96 -16.20
N ILE A 79 4.69 -28.04 -15.39
CA ILE A 79 4.65 -27.77 -13.94
C ILE A 79 4.91 -29.07 -13.19
N LEU A 80 4.17 -30.15 -13.48
CA LEU A 80 4.16 -31.37 -12.69
C LEU A 80 5.51 -32.09 -12.70
N SER A 81 5.98 -32.48 -13.88
CA SER A 81 7.28 -33.15 -14.05
C SER A 81 8.41 -32.29 -13.47
N ALA A 82 8.38 -30.99 -13.78
CA ALA A 82 9.46 -30.07 -13.56
C ALA A 82 9.56 -29.61 -12.09
N SER A 83 8.46 -29.70 -11.35
CA SER A 83 8.34 -29.21 -9.97
C SER A 83 8.13 -30.31 -8.94
N PHE A 84 7.43 -31.40 -9.26
CA PHE A 84 7.01 -32.35 -8.22
C PHE A 84 7.52 -33.77 -8.47
N PHE A 85 7.77 -34.17 -9.72
CA PHE A 85 8.10 -35.56 -10.05
C PHE A 85 9.55 -35.80 -10.51
N LYS A 86 10.26 -34.77 -11.01
CA LYS A 86 11.70 -34.84 -11.26
C LYS A 86 12.48 -34.50 -9.98
N THR A 87 12.66 -35.50 -9.13
CA THR A 87 13.26 -35.35 -7.79
C THR A 87 14.64 -36.00 -7.69
N ARG A 88 15.40 -35.62 -6.66
CA ARG A 88 16.69 -36.22 -6.26
C ARG A 88 16.73 -36.40 -4.75
N LYS A 89 17.57 -37.29 -4.23
CA LYS A 89 17.80 -37.41 -2.79
C LYS A 89 18.46 -36.14 -2.25
N GLY A 90 17.95 -35.61 -1.14
CA GLY A 90 18.45 -34.41 -0.48
C GLY A 90 17.68 -34.08 0.79
N VAL A 91 17.94 -32.90 1.36
CA VAL A 91 17.29 -32.44 2.59
C VAL A 91 16.30 -31.32 2.26
N CYS A 92 15.06 -31.47 2.70
CA CYS A 92 14.06 -30.42 2.50
C CYS A 92 14.37 -29.19 3.36
N SER A 93 14.52 -28.02 2.74
CA SER A 93 14.79 -26.74 3.39
C SER A 93 13.67 -26.25 4.30
N LEU A 94 12.46 -26.82 4.20
CA LEU A 94 11.31 -26.44 5.04
C LEU A 94 11.16 -27.35 6.27
N CYS A 95 11.20 -28.68 6.09
CA CYS A 95 10.94 -29.63 7.17
C CYS A 95 12.19 -30.36 7.70
N GLY A 96 13.36 -30.15 7.09
CA GLY A 96 14.63 -30.76 7.50
C GLY A 96 14.76 -32.27 7.24
N LYS A 97 13.74 -32.92 6.68
CA LYS A 97 13.76 -34.36 6.41
C LYS A 97 14.63 -34.68 5.19
N THR A 98 15.41 -35.75 5.29
CA THR A 98 16.14 -36.33 4.15
C THR A 98 15.19 -37.20 3.34
N THR A 99 14.92 -36.82 2.09
CA THR A 99 13.93 -37.47 1.21
C THR A 99 14.17 -37.09 -0.25
N ASP A 100 13.24 -37.45 -1.14
CA ASP A 100 13.21 -36.96 -2.51
C ASP A 100 12.77 -35.49 -2.55
N VAL A 101 13.63 -34.64 -3.08
CA VAL A 101 13.48 -33.19 -3.13
C VAL A 101 13.67 -32.65 -4.54
N PHE A 102 13.16 -31.45 -4.78
CA PHE A 102 13.33 -30.70 -6.01
C PHE A 102 13.70 -29.24 -5.69
N SER A 103 14.37 -28.56 -6.64
CA SER A 103 14.73 -27.15 -6.48
C SER A 103 13.53 -26.22 -6.64
N ASN A 104 13.44 -25.19 -5.79
CA ASN A 104 12.37 -24.20 -5.82
C ASN A 104 12.20 -23.58 -7.23
N ARG A 105 10.95 -23.21 -7.54
CA ARG A 105 10.59 -22.43 -8.72
C ARG A 105 9.84 -21.16 -8.29
N PRO A 106 9.89 -20.07 -9.09
CA PRO A 106 9.25 -18.81 -8.71
C PRO A 106 7.76 -18.90 -8.38
N TYR A 107 7.00 -19.79 -9.06
CA TYR A 107 5.58 -19.99 -8.78
C TYR A 107 5.29 -20.91 -7.56
N ILE A 108 6.33 -21.49 -6.95
CA ILE A 108 6.20 -22.32 -5.73
C ILE A 108 6.54 -21.48 -4.51
N PHE A 109 7.66 -20.76 -4.54
CA PHE A 109 7.99 -19.75 -3.55
C PHE A 109 8.61 -18.54 -4.26
N PRO A 110 7.84 -17.46 -4.48
CA PRO A 110 8.26 -16.32 -5.29
C PRO A 110 9.29 -15.42 -4.59
N PHE A 111 9.42 -15.55 -3.26
CA PHE A 111 10.24 -14.65 -2.47
C PHE A 111 11.68 -15.15 -2.25
N GLU A 112 12.07 -16.24 -2.91
CA GLU A 112 13.47 -16.65 -2.93
C GLU A 112 14.28 -15.68 -3.79
N ARG A 113 15.29 -15.05 -3.18
CA ARG A 113 16.26 -14.24 -3.94
C ARG A 113 17.17 -15.18 -4.73
N LYS A 114 17.08 -15.12 -6.07
CA LYS A 114 18.06 -15.74 -6.97
C LYS A 114 18.94 -14.67 -7.60
N ILE A 115 20.26 -14.78 -7.42
CA ILE A 115 21.22 -13.99 -8.20
C ILE A 115 21.72 -14.92 -9.29
N ASP A 116 21.10 -14.84 -10.48
CA ASP A 116 21.36 -15.76 -11.60
C ASP A 116 22.84 -15.82 -12.01
N SER A 117 23.62 -14.77 -11.77
CA SER A 117 25.05 -14.70 -12.07
C SER A 117 25.97 -15.35 -11.03
N ILE A 118 25.45 -15.75 -9.86
CA ILE A 118 26.26 -16.20 -8.71
C ILE A 118 25.78 -17.55 -8.15
N SER A 119 24.48 -17.81 -8.18
CA SER A 119 23.89 -19.01 -7.55
C SER A 119 23.44 -20.02 -8.61
N PRO A 120 24.11 -21.18 -8.74
CA PRO A 120 23.62 -22.28 -9.57
C PRO A 120 22.28 -22.83 -9.05
N GLU A 121 21.52 -23.53 -9.90
CA GLU A 121 20.15 -23.97 -9.58
C GLU A 121 20.05 -25.00 -8.45
N ASP A 122 21.14 -25.70 -8.17
CA ASP A 122 21.30 -26.67 -7.09
C ASP A 122 21.46 -26.01 -5.70
N MET A 123 21.84 -24.73 -5.66
CA MET A 123 21.88 -23.91 -4.44
C MET A 123 20.54 -23.25 -4.08
N ARG A 124 19.49 -23.47 -4.89
CA ARG A 124 18.14 -23.02 -4.52
C ARG A 124 17.60 -23.81 -3.33
N LEU A 125 16.62 -23.23 -2.64
CA LEU A 125 15.80 -23.93 -1.65
C LEU A 125 15.28 -25.23 -2.25
N GLN A 126 15.38 -26.32 -1.48
CA GLN A 126 14.97 -27.65 -1.91
C GLN A 126 13.74 -28.08 -1.12
N PHE A 127 12.70 -28.53 -1.80
CA PHE A 127 11.46 -28.93 -1.15
C PHE A 127 11.15 -30.39 -1.42
N CYS A 128 10.65 -31.12 -0.41
CA CYS A 128 9.96 -32.37 -0.65
C CYS A 128 8.59 -32.08 -1.29
N LYS A 129 7.98 -33.09 -1.92
CA LYS A 129 6.67 -32.96 -2.58
C LYS A 129 5.60 -32.30 -1.72
N GLU A 130 5.48 -32.72 -0.46
CA GLU A 130 4.47 -32.18 0.46
C GLU A 130 4.70 -30.70 0.79
N CYS A 131 5.92 -30.34 1.19
CA CYS A 131 6.27 -28.96 1.52
C CYS A 131 6.18 -28.05 0.30
N GLY A 132 6.67 -28.53 -0.84
CA GLY A 132 6.64 -27.80 -2.10
C GLY A 132 5.22 -27.58 -2.61
N PHE A 133 4.35 -28.59 -2.54
CA PHE A 133 2.95 -28.42 -2.94
C PHE A 133 2.19 -27.50 -1.99
N THR A 134 2.48 -27.55 -0.69
CA THR A 134 1.94 -26.61 0.29
C THR A 134 2.32 -25.17 -0.06
N LEU A 135 3.61 -24.90 -0.34
CA LEU A 135 4.06 -23.57 -0.75
C LEU A 135 3.41 -23.13 -2.07
N TYR A 136 3.32 -24.05 -3.05
CA TYR A 136 2.61 -23.80 -4.30
C TYR A 136 1.13 -23.44 -4.10
N CYS A 137 0.46 -24.06 -3.13
CA CYS A 137 -0.90 -23.66 -2.73
C CYS A 137 -0.96 -22.24 -2.14
N GLY A 138 0.12 -21.72 -1.54
CA GLY A 138 0.18 -20.36 -0.99
C GLY A 138 -0.03 -19.26 -2.05
N MET A 139 0.22 -19.59 -3.32
CA MET A 139 -0.06 -18.73 -4.47
C MET A 139 -1.54 -18.32 -4.56
N ALA A 140 -2.45 -19.16 -4.06
CA ALA A 140 -3.88 -18.87 -3.98
C ALA A 140 -4.22 -17.60 -3.17
N SER A 141 -3.31 -17.13 -2.32
CA SER A 141 -3.50 -15.93 -1.49
C SER A 141 -2.51 -14.81 -1.86
N LEU A 142 -1.77 -14.98 -2.95
CA LEU A 142 -0.86 -13.96 -3.45
C LEU A 142 -1.63 -12.96 -4.32
N TYR A 143 -1.50 -11.69 -3.98
CA TYR A 143 -2.06 -10.60 -4.75
C TYR A 143 -0.94 -9.79 -5.40
N LYS A 144 -1.13 -9.43 -6.67
CA LYS A 144 -0.15 -8.69 -7.44
C LYS A 144 -0.81 -7.57 -8.22
N ARG A 145 -0.18 -6.40 -8.24
CA ARG A 145 -0.50 -5.36 -9.23
C ARG A 145 0.64 -5.25 -10.22
N TYR A 146 0.33 -5.38 -11.51
CA TYR A 146 1.28 -5.13 -12.57
C TYR A 146 1.45 -3.63 -12.79
N ALA A 147 2.66 -3.14 -12.58
CA ALA A 147 3.14 -1.80 -12.91
C ALA A 147 4.64 -1.90 -13.23
N GLU A 148 5.28 -0.80 -13.67
CA GLU A 148 6.74 -0.76 -13.88
C GLU A 148 7.55 -1.19 -12.63
N ARG A 149 6.94 -1.13 -11.44
CA ARG A 149 7.42 -1.74 -10.20
C ARG A 149 6.32 -2.65 -9.66
N PRO A 150 6.36 -3.96 -9.92
CA PRO A 150 5.33 -4.85 -9.41
C PRO A 150 5.39 -4.87 -7.89
N ILE A 151 4.22 -4.94 -7.28
CA ILE A 151 4.08 -5.24 -5.87
C ILE A 151 3.40 -6.59 -5.71
N GLU A 152 3.87 -7.34 -4.73
CA GLU A 152 3.28 -8.59 -4.29
C GLU A 152 2.90 -8.45 -2.83
N PHE A 153 1.69 -8.82 -2.47
CA PHE A 153 1.26 -8.79 -1.07
C PHE A 153 0.34 -9.95 -0.74
N PHE A 154 0.28 -10.29 0.54
CA PHE A 154 -0.60 -11.32 1.07
C PHE A 154 -0.89 -11.04 2.54
N PHE A 155 -1.98 -11.63 3.04
CA PHE A 155 -2.33 -11.59 4.46
C PHE A 155 -1.70 -12.78 5.18
N ASP A 156 -1.40 -12.63 6.47
CA ASP A 156 -0.90 -13.71 7.31
C ASP A 156 -1.53 -13.63 8.70
N SER A 157 -1.83 -14.79 9.29
CA SER A 157 -2.18 -14.90 10.70
C SER A 157 -1.95 -16.34 11.17
N TYR A 158 -1.64 -16.49 12.46
CA TYR A 158 -1.70 -17.79 13.14
C TYR A 158 -3.13 -18.28 13.38
N ASN A 159 -4.12 -17.39 13.42
CA ASN A 159 -5.53 -17.75 13.46
C ASN A 159 -6.04 -18.01 12.03
N GLN A 160 -6.16 -19.30 11.69
CA GLN A 160 -6.63 -19.73 10.37
C GLN A 160 -8.03 -19.18 10.02
N LYS A 161 -8.92 -19.00 11.01
CA LYS A 161 -10.27 -18.45 10.76
C LYS A 161 -10.18 -17.01 10.29
N ASN A 162 -9.38 -16.18 10.96
CA ASN A 162 -9.23 -14.77 10.59
C ASN A 162 -8.50 -14.61 9.25
N LEU A 163 -7.47 -15.43 9.00
CA LEU A 163 -6.79 -15.47 7.71
C LEU A 163 -7.74 -15.88 6.57
N TRP A 164 -8.61 -16.86 6.80
CA TRP A 164 -9.64 -17.26 5.83
C TRP A 164 -10.65 -16.15 5.59
N THR A 165 -11.16 -15.52 6.65
CA THR A 165 -12.12 -14.42 6.56
C THR A 165 -11.57 -13.27 5.72
N ILE A 166 -10.36 -12.79 6.00
CA ILE A 166 -9.82 -11.65 5.25
C ILE A 166 -9.51 -11.99 3.79
N ASN A 167 -8.97 -13.19 3.51
CA ASN A 167 -8.70 -13.63 2.14
C ASN A 167 -10.00 -13.73 1.33
N ASN A 168 -11.08 -14.22 1.94
CA ASN A 168 -12.39 -14.30 1.30
C ASN A 168 -13.02 -12.94 1.09
N LEU A 169 -12.97 -12.04 2.09
CA LEU A 169 -13.45 -10.67 1.94
C LEU A 169 -12.72 -9.96 0.81
N PHE A 170 -11.39 -10.10 0.74
CA PHE A 170 -10.58 -9.49 -0.31
C PHE A 170 -10.92 -10.09 -1.67
N LYS A 171 -11.03 -11.42 -1.79
CA LYS A 171 -11.48 -12.09 -3.02
C LYS A 171 -12.86 -11.59 -3.47
N ASN A 172 -13.83 -11.56 -2.56
CA ASN A 172 -15.20 -11.16 -2.83
C ASN A 172 -15.35 -9.66 -3.13
N SER A 173 -14.38 -8.83 -2.74
CA SER A 173 -14.38 -7.40 -3.07
C SER A 173 -14.23 -7.13 -4.59
N GLY A 174 -13.73 -8.09 -5.36
CA GLY A 174 -13.45 -7.93 -6.80
C GLY A 174 -12.09 -7.28 -7.11
N LEU A 175 -11.31 -6.93 -6.08
CA LEU A 175 -9.98 -6.30 -6.21
C LEU A 175 -8.86 -7.26 -6.63
N ARG A 176 -9.19 -8.52 -6.89
CA ARG A 176 -8.22 -9.53 -7.30
C ARG A 176 -7.76 -9.37 -8.75
N ASP A 177 -8.61 -8.85 -9.65
CA ASP A 177 -8.23 -8.59 -11.04
C ASP A 177 -7.32 -7.35 -11.08
N PRO A 178 -6.04 -7.45 -11.49
CA PRO A 178 -5.15 -6.30 -11.61
C PRO A 178 -5.69 -5.24 -12.58
N ASN A 179 -6.51 -5.65 -13.57
CA ASN A 179 -7.19 -4.74 -14.49
C ASN A 179 -8.33 -3.97 -13.82
N TYR A 180 -8.85 -4.44 -12.67
CA TYR A 180 -9.86 -3.71 -11.91
C TYR A 180 -9.35 -2.31 -11.54
N TYR A 181 -8.09 -2.20 -11.07
CA TYR A 181 -7.47 -0.91 -10.77
C TYR A 181 -7.35 0.02 -11.98
N ASN A 182 -7.27 -0.52 -13.20
CA ASN A 182 -7.29 0.24 -14.45
C ASN A 182 -8.73 0.54 -14.94
N LYS A 183 -9.72 -0.24 -14.48
CA LYS A 183 -11.16 -0.15 -14.83
C LYS A 183 -12.00 0.63 -13.84
N ILE A 184 -11.46 1.08 -12.70
CA ILE A 184 -12.15 2.06 -11.85
C ILE A 184 -12.22 3.38 -12.64
N LYS A 185 -13.26 3.51 -13.48
CA LYS A 185 -13.43 4.57 -14.50
C LYS A 185 -13.24 6.00 -13.96
N ASN A 186 -13.39 6.21 -12.64
CA ASN A 186 -13.32 7.51 -11.98
C ASN A 186 -12.14 7.67 -11.01
N PHE A 187 -11.26 6.66 -10.90
CA PHE A 187 -10.09 6.72 -10.02
C PHE A 187 -8.88 7.22 -10.80
N LYS A 188 -8.72 8.55 -10.87
CA LYS A 188 -7.55 9.20 -11.50
C LYS A 188 -6.28 9.15 -10.63
N PHE A 189 -6.10 8.11 -9.82
CA PHE A 189 -4.92 7.99 -8.97
C PHE A 189 -3.85 7.14 -9.66
N PHE A 190 -2.94 7.79 -10.38
CA PHE A 190 -1.73 7.12 -10.87
C PHE A 190 -0.81 6.83 -9.68
N THR A 191 -0.71 5.55 -9.31
CA THR A 191 0.30 5.07 -8.35
C THR A 191 1.57 4.75 -9.11
N TYR A 192 2.66 5.45 -8.82
CA TYR A 192 3.95 5.17 -9.45
C TYR A 192 4.86 4.31 -8.57
N HIS A 193 4.52 4.21 -7.28
CA HIS A 193 5.36 3.59 -6.28
C HIS A 193 4.59 2.62 -5.37
N PRO A 194 5.28 1.61 -4.81
CA PRO A 194 4.67 0.52 -4.05
C PRO A 194 3.77 0.90 -2.88
N TYR A 195 4.18 1.87 -2.05
CA TYR A 195 3.42 2.21 -0.84
C TYR A 195 2.15 2.98 -1.17
N GLU A 196 2.22 3.86 -2.17
CA GLU A 196 1.03 4.52 -2.72
C GLU A 196 0.05 3.49 -3.26
N THR A 197 0.55 2.51 -4.00
CA THR A 197 -0.25 1.40 -4.50
C THR A 197 -0.91 0.63 -3.38
N LEU A 198 -0.17 0.22 -2.35
CA LEU A 198 -0.74 -0.51 -1.22
C LEU A 198 -1.80 0.32 -0.48
N PHE A 199 -1.53 1.61 -0.25
CA PHE A 199 -2.45 2.51 0.46
C PHE A 199 -3.79 2.65 -0.27
N VAL A 200 -3.74 2.76 -1.60
CA VAL A 200 -4.93 2.73 -2.47
C VAL A 200 -5.66 1.40 -2.36
N ILE A 201 -4.94 0.27 -2.43
CA ILE A 201 -5.55 -1.06 -2.35
C ILE A 201 -6.34 -1.22 -1.05
N ILE A 202 -5.80 -0.76 0.08
CA ILE A 202 -6.49 -0.81 1.37
C ILE A 202 -7.72 0.11 1.37
N PHE A 203 -7.60 1.32 0.81
CA PHE A 203 -8.74 2.24 0.68
C PHE A 203 -9.87 1.62 -0.16
N GLU A 204 -9.57 1.10 -1.35
CA GLU A 204 -10.55 0.46 -2.23
C GLU A 204 -11.18 -0.77 -1.58
N PHE A 205 -10.38 -1.56 -0.85
CA PHE A 205 -10.87 -2.72 -0.14
C PHE A 205 -11.94 -2.31 0.88
N VAL A 206 -11.67 -1.28 1.67
CA VAL A 206 -12.65 -0.73 2.62
C VAL A 206 -13.88 -0.19 1.90
N ASN A 207 -13.70 0.51 0.78
CA ASN A 207 -14.80 1.04 -0.01
C ASN A 207 -15.74 -0.07 -0.51
N LYS A 208 -15.19 -1.13 -1.10
CA LYS A 208 -15.96 -2.28 -1.57
C LYS A 208 -16.67 -3.03 -0.46
N LEU A 209 -16.05 -3.16 0.71
CA LEU A 209 -16.72 -3.76 1.85
C LEU A 209 -17.87 -2.90 2.35
N LYS A 210 -17.77 -1.57 2.29
CA LYS A 210 -18.88 -0.67 2.62
C LYS A 210 -20.01 -0.78 1.60
N GLU A 211 -19.70 -0.75 0.30
CA GLU A 211 -20.69 -0.94 -0.78
C GLU A 211 -21.48 -2.25 -0.61
N LYS A 212 -20.81 -3.31 -0.14
CA LYS A 212 -21.41 -4.64 0.07
C LYS A 212 -21.95 -4.88 1.49
N ASN A 213 -21.90 -3.88 2.38
CA ASN A 213 -22.26 -4.01 3.81
C ASN A 213 -21.47 -5.07 4.61
N LEU A 214 -20.26 -5.40 4.18
CA LEU A 214 -19.37 -6.41 4.79
C LEU A 214 -18.31 -5.81 5.74
N ILE A 215 -18.27 -4.47 5.90
CA ILE A 215 -17.21 -3.79 6.66
C ILE A 215 -17.12 -4.23 8.14
N ASN A 216 -18.24 -4.68 8.72
CA ASN A 216 -18.29 -5.15 10.09
C ASN A 216 -17.57 -6.50 10.29
N GLU A 217 -17.38 -7.28 9.23
CA GLU A 217 -16.67 -8.56 9.30
C GLU A 217 -15.17 -8.38 9.56
N LEU A 218 -14.60 -7.21 9.26
CA LEU A 218 -13.20 -6.86 9.56
C LEU A 218 -12.96 -6.42 11.01
N LYS A 219 -13.97 -6.37 11.88
CA LYS A 219 -13.75 -5.93 13.28
C LYS A 219 -13.02 -6.96 14.15
N ASN A 220 -12.78 -8.17 13.65
CA ASN A 220 -12.25 -9.31 14.41
C ASN A 220 -10.90 -9.84 13.89
N ILE A 221 -10.11 -9.03 13.17
CA ILE A 221 -8.87 -9.46 12.48
C ILE A 221 -7.58 -8.81 13.03
N ASP A 222 -7.55 -8.47 14.31
CA ASP A 222 -6.45 -7.73 14.98
C ASP A 222 -5.07 -8.42 14.89
N ASP A 223 -5.09 -9.73 14.67
CA ASP A 223 -3.93 -10.60 14.54
C ASP A 223 -3.47 -10.80 13.09
N VAL A 224 -4.21 -10.27 12.12
CA VAL A 224 -3.88 -10.40 10.69
C VAL A 224 -2.83 -9.36 10.28
N LYS A 225 -1.71 -9.85 9.76
CA LYS A 225 -0.67 -9.02 9.16
C LYS A 225 -0.89 -8.90 7.67
N LEU A 226 -0.53 -7.75 7.10
CA LEU A 226 -0.43 -7.53 5.67
C LEU A 226 1.04 -7.38 5.31
N LEU A 227 1.55 -8.34 4.53
CA LEU A 227 2.93 -8.37 4.07
C LEU A 227 2.99 -7.84 2.65
N LEU A 228 3.82 -6.83 2.41
CA LEU A 228 4.15 -6.27 1.11
C LEU A 228 5.60 -6.62 0.76
N VAL A 229 5.79 -7.15 -0.44
CA VAL A 229 7.10 -7.41 -1.05
C VAL A 229 7.25 -6.50 -2.27
N VAL A 230 8.36 -5.76 -2.30
CA VAL A 230 8.68 -4.82 -3.37
C VAL A 230 9.85 -5.35 -4.18
N GLY A 231 9.60 -5.59 -5.47
CA GLY A 231 10.64 -5.93 -6.44
C GLY A 231 10.18 -6.90 -7.52
N SER A 232 10.98 -7.02 -8.59
CA SER A 232 10.81 -8.01 -9.66
C SER A 232 12.09 -8.82 -9.80
N GLY A 233 12.06 -10.09 -9.37
CA GLY A 233 13.22 -10.99 -9.39
C GLY A 233 14.28 -10.74 -8.29
N GLN A 234 14.47 -9.48 -7.87
CA GLN A 234 15.20 -9.13 -6.66
C GLN A 234 14.25 -8.44 -5.68
N ILE A 235 14.13 -8.99 -4.47
CA ILE A 235 13.42 -8.34 -3.37
C ILE A 235 14.27 -7.17 -2.88
N TYR A 236 13.76 -5.96 -3.05
CA TYR A 236 14.43 -4.75 -2.58
C TYR A 236 13.97 -4.37 -1.17
N GLU A 237 12.71 -4.64 -0.85
CA GLU A 237 12.14 -4.24 0.42
C GLU A 237 10.94 -5.12 0.79
N THR A 238 10.79 -5.37 2.09
CA THR A 238 9.60 -5.99 2.69
C THR A 238 8.99 -5.05 3.70
N HIS A 239 7.67 -4.91 3.70
CA HIS A 239 6.94 -4.09 4.66
C HIS A 239 5.83 -4.91 5.31
N ILE A 240 5.71 -4.81 6.63
CA ILE A 240 4.71 -5.54 7.40
C ILE A 240 3.81 -4.52 8.10
N THR A 241 2.53 -4.56 7.75
CA THR A 241 1.48 -3.83 8.47
C THR A 241 0.83 -4.80 9.45
N GLU A 242 1.10 -4.61 10.74
CA GLU A 242 0.50 -5.37 11.84
C GLU A 242 -1.02 -5.18 11.91
N GLY A 243 -1.77 -6.16 12.40
CA GLY A 243 -3.24 -6.15 12.35
C GLY A 243 -3.89 -5.00 13.12
N SER A 244 -3.34 -4.62 14.27
CA SER A 244 -3.76 -3.41 14.99
C SER A 244 -3.66 -2.13 14.15
N LYS A 245 -2.67 -2.03 13.25
CA LYS A 245 -2.54 -0.93 12.29
C LYS A 245 -3.51 -1.09 11.13
N LEU A 246 -3.69 -2.30 10.60
CA LEU A 246 -4.66 -2.57 9.53
C LEU A 246 -6.07 -2.15 9.96
N ASN A 247 -6.49 -2.49 11.19
CA ASN A 247 -7.77 -2.04 11.74
C ASN A 247 -7.90 -0.52 11.85
N LYS A 248 -6.81 0.16 12.24
CA LYS A 248 -6.78 1.63 12.23
C LYS A 248 -6.98 2.17 10.81
N PHE A 249 -6.35 1.58 9.78
CA PHE A 249 -6.59 1.98 8.39
C PHE A 249 -8.01 1.70 7.94
N VAL A 250 -8.58 0.55 8.27
CA VAL A 250 -9.97 0.21 7.97
C VAL A 250 -10.92 1.25 8.56
N LYS A 251 -10.73 1.60 9.84
CA LYS A 251 -11.52 2.62 10.52
C LYS A 251 -11.31 4.02 9.93
N PHE A 252 -10.06 4.38 9.62
CA PHE A 252 -9.69 5.66 9.00
C PHE A 252 -10.37 5.82 7.64
N PHE A 253 -10.18 4.88 6.73
CA PHE A 253 -10.76 4.93 5.40
C PHE A 253 -12.27 4.85 5.41
N SER A 254 -12.86 4.04 6.31
CA SER A 254 -14.31 3.97 6.46
C SER A 254 -14.91 5.34 6.80
N LYS A 255 -14.28 6.08 7.73
CA LYS A 255 -14.69 7.44 8.09
C LYS A 255 -14.38 8.48 7.01
N ILE A 256 -13.26 8.35 6.30
CA ILE A 256 -12.94 9.21 5.15
C ILE A 256 -14.03 9.07 4.09
N ILE A 257 -14.47 7.85 3.78
CA ILE A 257 -15.53 7.60 2.78
C ILE A 257 -16.85 8.22 3.22
N ASP A 258 -17.24 8.06 4.49
CA ASP A 258 -18.47 8.67 5.02
C ASP A 258 -18.43 10.20 4.91
N ALA A 259 -17.31 10.80 5.36
CA ALA A 259 -17.10 12.24 5.26
C ALA A 259 -17.04 12.71 3.80
N SER A 260 -16.50 11.91 2.87
CA SER A 260 -16.50 12.22 1.44
C SER A 260 -17.93 12.31 0.90
N LYS A 261 -18.78 11.32 1.21
CA LYS A 261 -20.19 11.29 0.79
C LYS A 261 -20.95 12.49 1.32
N GLU A 262 -20.80 12.80 2.60
CA GLU A 262 -21.43 13.96 3.24
C GLU A 262 -21.00 15.28 2.60
N ASN A 263 -19.70 15.49 2.40
CA ASN A 263 -19.20 16.69 1.73
C ASN A 263 -19.67 16.78 0.27
N TYR A 264 -19.72 15.65 -0.42
CA TYR A 264 -20.22 15.58 -1.79
C TYR A 264 -21.68 16.02 -1.90
N LEU A 265 -22.50 15.77 -0.87
CA LEU A 265 -23.90 16.22 -0.85
C LEU A 265 -24.04 17.75 -0.91
N ASN A 266 -23.07 18.48 -0.37
CA ASN A 266 -23.12 19.93 -0.24
C ASN A 266 -22.49 20.69 -1.43
N ILE A 267 -21.87 19.98 -2.39
CA ILE A 267 -21.24 20.62 -3.55
C ILE A 267 -22.29 20.99 -4.60
N LYS A 268 -22.24 22.24 -5.10
CA LYS A 268 -23.01 22.68 -6.28
C LYS A 268 -22.30 22.19 -7.56
N ASN A 269 -23.05 21.82 -8.60
CA ASN A 269 -22.53 21.34 -9.89
C ASN A 269 -21.69 20.05 -9.82
N LYS A 270 -22.18 19.06 -9.06
CA LYS A 270 -21.50 17.77 -8.85
C LYS A 270 -21.21 17.01 -10.15
N GLU A 271 -22.06 17.19 -11.16
CA GLU A 271 -21.94 16.54 -12.47
C GLU A 271 -20.63 16.87 -13.19
N ASN A 272 -19.98 17.99 -12.84
CA ASN A 272 -18.70 18.41 -13.42
C ASN A 272 -17.47 17.91 -12.63
N LEU A 273 -17.66 17.23 -11.50
CA LEU A 273 -16.55 16.74 -10.71
C LEU A 273 -15.94 15.49 -11.36
N PRO A 274 -14.60 15.43 -11.53
CA PRO A 274 -13.93 14.27 -12.09
C PRO A 274 -13.72 13.15 -11.07
N THR A 275 -14.51 13.11 -9.99
CA THR A 275 -14.43 12.15 -8.88
C THR A 275 -15.83 11.87 -8.36
N ASP A 276 -16.07 10.64 -7.93
CA ASP A 276 -17.34 10.28 -7.28
C ASP A 276 -17.36 10.69 -5.79
N SER A 277 -18.46 10.36 -5.12
CA SER A 277 -18.73 10.77 -3.74
C SER A 277 -17.85 10.07 -2.71
N GLU A 278 -17.44 8.84 -2.96
CA GLU A 278 -16.64 8.00 -2.05
C GLU A 278 -15.19 8.47 -2.02
N HIS A 279 -14.65 8.86 -3.18
CA HIS A 279 -13.24 9.16 -3.35
C HIS A 279 -12.89 10.64 -3.13
N LEU A 280 -13.88 11.52 -2.92
CA LEU A 280 -13.71 12.98 -2.88
C LEU A 280 -12.56 13.46 -1.98
N ILE A 281 -12.56 13.09 -0.70
CA ILE A 281 -11.51 13.54 0.25
C ILE A 281 -10.17 12.88 -0.07
N PHE A 282 -10.19 11.57 -0.35
CA PHE A 282 -8.97 10.79 -0.60
C PHE A 282 -8.23 11.32 -1.85
N ASN A 283 -8.95 11.51 -2.95
CA ASN A 283 -8.43 12.07 -4.19
C ASN A 283 -8.03 13.53 -4.03
N GLY A 284 -8.88 14.35 -3.40
CA GLY A 284 -8.60 15.77 -3.19
C GLY A 284 -7.33 16.03 -2.38
N PHE A 285 -7.07 15.18 -1.39
CA PHE A 285 -5.85 15.25 -0.60
C PHE A 285 -4.63 14.72 -1.37
N LEU A 286 -4.63 13.44 -1.78
CA LEU A 286 -3.42 12.79 -2.28
C LEU A 286 -3.06 13.16 -3.74
N ASN A 287 -4.02 13.48 -4.61
CA ASN A 287 -3.70 13.88 -6.00
C ASN A 287 -2.95 15.21 -6.03
N ASN A 288 -3.31 16.11 -5.12
CA ASN A 288 -2.66 17.40 -4.95
C ASN A 288 -1.32 17.30 -4.20
N LEU A 289 -0.82 16.09 -3.90
CA LEU A 289 0.54 15.87 -3.37
C LEU A 289 1.53 15.40 -4.44
N THR A 290 1.12 15.31 -5.70
CA THR A 290 2.06 15.07 -6.82
C THR A 290 2.82 16.35 -7.15
N VAL A 291 3.97 16.30 -7.81
CA VAL A 291 4.63 17.51 -8.33
C VAL A 291 4.79 17.27 -9.84
N GLY A 292 3.98 17.94 -10.67
CA GLY A 292 3.84 17.68 -12.10
C GLY A 292 3.02 16.43 -12.46
N GLN A 293 2.21 16.53 -13.52
CA GLN A 293 1.27 15.47 -13.95
C GLN A 293 1.95 14.18 -14.48
N ASN A 294 3.25 14.18 -14.79
CA ASN A 294 3.91 13.09 -15.52
C ASN A 294 5.25 12.59 -14.92
N ASN A 295 5.58 12.87 -13.66
CA ASN A 295 6.96 12.69 -13.21
C ASN A 295 7.13 11.67 -12.06
N LYS A 296 7.46 10.43 -12.43
CA LYS A 296 7.76 9.28 -11.55
C LYS A 296 8.83 9.60 -10.50
N GLU A 297 9.82 10.42 -10.83
CA GLU A 297 10.86 10.83 -9.88
C GLU A 297 10.33 11.82 -8.84
N LYS A 298 9.46 12.74 -9.27
CA LYS A 298 8.86 13.75 -8.40
C LYS A 298 7.84 13.18 -7.41
N SER A 299 7.18 12.06 -7.71
CA SER A 299 6.27 11.37 -6.79
C SER A 299 6.97 10.60 -5.65
N ARG A 300 8.31 10.57 -5.61
CA ARG A 300 9.07 9.87 -4.55
C ARG A 300 8.78 10.41 -3.14
N LEU A 301 8.58 11.73 -3.00
CA LEU A 301 8.25 12.35 -1.70
C LEU A 301 6.86 11.95 -1.24
N ARG A 302 5.88 11.90 -2.16
CA ARG A 302 4.52 11.42 -1.86
C ARG A 302 4.56 9.96 -1.41
N ASN A 303 5.32 9.10 -2.09
CA ASN A 303 5.50 7.72 -1.68
C ASN A 303 6.17 7.57 -0.31
N LEU A 304 7.16 8.41 0.00
CA LEU A 304 7.80 8.40 1.33
C LEU A 304 6.84 8.89 2.42
N PHE A 305 6.02 9.91 2.14
CA PHE A 305 4.96 10.35 3.04
C PHE A 305 3.94 9.23 3.29
N VAL A 306 3.47 8.54 2.23
CA VAL A 306 2.55 7.40 2.36
C VAL A 306 3.18 6.23 3.11
N LYS A 307 4.48 5.95 2.90
CA LYS A 307 5.22 4.96 3.70
C LYS A 307 5.19 5.31 5.19
N ASN A 308 5.36 6.59 5.54
CA ASN A 308 5.27 7.03 6.93
C ASN A 308 3.84 6.89 7.47
N LEU A 309 2.82 7.20 6.66
CA LEU A 309 1.43 6.95 7.04
C LEU A 309 1.17 5.46 7.28
N LEU A 310 1.64 4.55 6.42
CA LEU A 310 1.53 3.09 6.62
C LEU A 310 2.19 2.62 7.92
N ASN A 311 3.28 3.30 8.32
CA ASN A 311 3.95 3.05 9.59
C ASN A 311 3.21 3.58 10.83
N GLY A 312 2.14 4.36 10.67
CA GLY A 312 1.41 5.00 11.76
C GLY A 312 2.00 6.36 12.18
N LYS A 313 2.74 7.04 11.28
CA LYS A 313 3.43 8.31 11.56
C LYS A 313 2.96 9.42 10.61
N MET A 314 2.78 10.62 11.15
CA MET A 314 2.50 11.83 10.37
C MET A 314 3.78 12.65 10.15
N ASP A 315 4.24 12.74 8.90
CA ASP A 315 5.46 13.48 8.54
C ASP A 315 5.14 14.84 7.91
N PHE A 316 4.97 15.85 8.77
CA PHE A 316 4.69 17.21 8.34
C PHE A 316 5.83 17.86 7.54
N ILE A 317 7.08 17.41 7.74
CA ILE A 317 8.25 17.96 7.04
C ILE A 317 8.23 17.53 5.58
N ILE A 318 8.00 16.24 5.31
CA ILE A 318 7.84 15.76 3.93
C ILE A 318 6.63 16.41 3.28
N LEU A 319 5.50 16.50 4.00
CA LEU A 319 4.29 17.13 3.50
C LEU A 319 4.53 18.60 3.11
N ASN A 320 5.20 19.37 3.96
CA ASN A 320 5.59 20.74 3.65
C ASN A 320 6.53 20.81 2.45
N LYS A 321 7.53 19.94 2.36
CA LYS A 321 8.44 19.89 1.20
C LYS A 321 7.69 19.66 -0.11
N ILE A 322 6.68 18.79 -0.12
CA ILE A 322 5.82 18.57 -1.29
C ILE A 322 5.08 19.87 -1.65
N ILE A 323 4.40 20.49 -0.68
CA ILE A 323 3.60 21.71 -0.92
C ILE A 323 4.49 22.86 -1.40
N MET A 324 5.63 23.10 -0.75
CA MET A 324 6.61 24.12 -1.16
C MET A 324 7.11 23.90 -2.59
N ASN A 325 7.38 22.66 -2.98
CA ASN A 325 7.77 22.34 -4.36
C ASN A 325 6.64 22.65 -5.36
N ARG A 326 5.39 22.38 -5.01
CA ARG A 326 4.23 22.72 -5.87
C ARG A 326 4.04 24.23 -6.02
N VAL A 327 4.23 24.98 -4.94
CA VAL A 327 4.20 26.45 -4.96
C VAL A 327 5.34 26.98 -5.84
N LYS A 328 6.55 26.45 -5.69
CA LYS A 328 7.71 26.78 -6.54
C LYS A 328 7.43 26.55 -8.02
N ASP A 329 6.84 25.40 -8.34
CA ASP A 329 6.53 24.98 -9.71
C ASP A 329 5.25 25.65 -10.26
N LYS A 330 4.61 26.56 -9.50
CA LYS A 330 3.41 27.32 -9.87
C LYS A 330 2.23 26.43 -10.31
N GLU A 331 2.07 25.30 -9.63
CA GLU A 331 0.93 24.40 -9.84
C GLU A 331 -0.39 25.12 -9.59
N LYS A 332 -1.42 24.87 -10.43
CA LYS A 332 -2.72 25.58 -10.36
C LYS A 332 -3.38 25.52 -8.97
N TRP A 333 -3.24 24.39 -8.29
CA TRP A 333 -3.78 24.14 -6.95
C TRP A 333 -2.66 23.57 -6.07
N PRO A 334 -1.73 24.40 -5.57
CA PRO A 334 -0.51 23.90 -4.95
C PRO A 334 -0.80 23.25 -3.59
N PHE A 335 -1.85 23.71 -2.89
CA PHE A 335 -2.28 23.17 -1.61
C PHE A 335 -3.31 22.04 -1.77
N PRO A 336 -3.21 20.94 -0.99
CA PRO A 336 -4.15 19.83 -1.08
C PRO A 336 -5.55 20.18 -0.55
N PHE A 337 -6.58 19.72 -1.27
CA PHE A 337 -7.96 19.82 -0.79
C PHE A 337 -8.16 18.90 0.42
N TYR A 338 -9.08 19.26 1.30
CA TYR A 338 -9.41 18.49 2.52
C TYR A 338 -8.22 18.21 3.45
N TYR A 339 -7.15 19.02 3.36
CA TYR A 339 -5.93 18.91 4.18
C TYR A 339 -6.21 18.70 5.66
N HIS A 340 -7.00 19.60 6.26
CA HIS A 340 -7.29 19.56 7.69
C HIS A 340 -8.12 18.32 8.07
N ASN A 341 -9.17 18.01 7.30
CA ASN A 341 -10.04 16.85 7.53
C ASN A 341 -9.25 15.54 7.50
N PHE A 342 -8.40 15.35 6.47
CA PHE A 342 -7.62 14.14 6.32
C PHE A 342 -6.63 13.96 7.47
N LEU A 343 -5.86 15.00 7.79
CA LEU A 343 -4.80 14.94 8.80
C LEU A 343 -5.36 14.72 10.21
N ASN A 344 -6.40 15.46 10.60
CA ASN A 344 -7.01 15.31 11.92
C ASN A 344 -7.66 13.96 12.11
N LEU A 345 -8.39 13.48 11.10
CA LEU A 345 -9.01 12.17 11.17
C LEU A 345 -7.94 11.07 11.29
N TYR A 346 -6.83 11.19 10.55
CA TYR A 346 -5.71 10.26 10.67
C TYR A 346 -5.12 10.30 12.09
N MET A 347 -4.71 11.47 12.59
CA MET A 347 -4.08 11.59 13.91
C MET A 347 -4.99 11.10 15.05
N ASN A 348 -6.28 11.42 14.99
CA ASN A 348 -7.28 10.94 15.95
C ASN A 348 -7.37 9.40 15.94
N ILE A 349 -7.50 8.78 14.77
CA ILE A 349 -7.59 7.31 14.66
C ILE A 349 -6.31 6.62 15.12
N PHE A 350 -5.16 7.22 14.84
CA PHE A 350 -3.86 6.68 15.21
C PHE A 350 -3.46 6.97 16.67
N LYS A 351 -4.25 7.77 17.41
CA LYS A 351 -4.03 8.22 18.79
C LYS A 351 -2.79 9.09 18.96
N MET A 352 -2.62 10.07 18.07
CA MET A 352 -1.50 11.03 18.06
C MET A 352 -1.91 12.34 18.72
N GLU A 353 -2.31 12.29 20.00
CA GLU A 353 -2.94 13.43 20.71
C GLU A 353 -2.02 14.66 20.77
N THR A 354 -0.75 14.47 21.17
CA THR A 354 0.24 15.54 21.23
C THR A 354 0.48 16.17 19.86
N GLU A 355 0.66 15.35 18.82
CA GLU A 355 0.84 15.85 17.46
C GLU A 355 -0.39 16.56 16.91
N GLN A 356 -1.59 16.09 17.26
CA GLN A 356 -2.83 16.74 16.86
C GLN A 356 -2.97 18.11 17.52
N GLN A 357 -2.68 18.23 18.82
CA GLN A 357 -2.70 19.52 19.52
C GLN A 357 -1.69 20.50 18.94
N MET A 358 -0.47 20.04 18.67
CA MET A 358 0.55 20.86 17.99
C MET A 358 0.08 21.27 16.60
N PHE A 359 -0.48 20.35 15.81
CA PHE A 359 -1.00 20.64 14.49
C PHE A 359 -2.06 21.74 14.53
N GLU A 360 -3.07 21.62 15.39
CA GLU A 360 -4.14 22.61 15.52
C GLU A 360 -3.62 24.00 15.89
N LYS A 361 -2.81 24.09 16.95
CA LYS A 361 -2.27 25.36 17.45
C LYS A 361 -1.39 26.04 16.39
N ILE A 362 -0.43 25.30 15.85
CA ILE A 362 0.57 25.85 14.92
C ILE A 362 -0.02 26.11 13.53
N ASN A 363 -0.91 25.24 13.04
CA ASN A 363 -1.53 25.43 11.74
C ASN A 363 -2.46 26.65 11.74
N LYS A 364 -3.21 26.86 12.84
CA LYS A 364 -4.03 28.06 13.03
C LYS A 364 -3.17 29.33 13.07
N LEU A 365 -2.09 29.34 13.85
CA LEU A 365 -1.15 30.47 13.86
C LEU A 365 -0.63 30.76 12.44
N GLY A 366 -0.20 29.73 11.71
CA GLY A 366 0.25 29.89 10.33
C GLY A 366 -0.84 30.42 9.41
N TRP A 367 -2.07 29.92 9.53
CA TRP A 367 -3.22 30.39 8.76
C TRP A 367 -3.53 31.87 9.02
N ASP A 368 -3.51 32.29 10.28
CA ASP A 368 -3.76 33.68 10.68
C ASP A 368 -2.69 34.63 10.14
N ILE A 369 -1.42 34.22 10.20
CA ILE A 369 -0.30 34.97 9.58
C ILE A 369 -0.50 35.04 8.06
N GLY A 370 -0.81 33.91 7.40
CA GLY A 370 -0.99 33.86 5.96
C GLY A 370 -2.14 34.74 5.45
N ASN A 371 -3.24 34.86 6.19
CA ASN A 371 -4.32 35.79 5.82
C ASN A 371 -3.89 37.26 5.93
N LYS A 372 -3.02 37.59 6.89
CA LYS A 372 -2.50 38.95 7.05
C LYS A 372 -1.44 39.30 6.00
N THR A 373 -0.65 38.32 5.56
CA THR A 373 0.31 38.54 4.46
C THR A 373 -0.38 38.60 3.11
N LYS A 374 -1.54 37.94 2.94
CA LYS A 374 -2.27 37.91 1.68
C LYS A 374 -2.60 39.33 1.18
N GLY A 375 -2.16 39.64 -0.05
CA GLY A 375 -2.37 40.95 -0.66
C GLY A 375 -1.35 42.02 -0.25
N THR A 376 -0.33 41.65 0.53
CA THR A 376 0.84 42.48 0.83
C THR A 376 2.05 42.04 -0.01
N ASN A 377 3.16 42.76 0.06
CA ASN A 377 4.44 42.34 -0.53
C ASN A 377 5.24 41.37 0.37
N LEU A 378 4.65 40.89 1.48
CA LEU A 378 5.34 40.08 2.49
C LEU A 378 5.27 38.58 2.22
N ASP A 379 4.69 38.14 1.10
CA ASP A 379 4.65 36.72 0.71
C ASP A 379 6.06 36.11 0.55
N SER A 380 7.10 36.93 0.37
CA SER A 380 8.51 36.50 0.38
C SER A 380 8.90 35.80 1.69
N PHE A 381 8.27 36.15 2.80
CA PHE A 381 8.57 35.59 4.12
C PHE A 381 8.29 34.10 4.21
N VAL A 382 7.39 33.54 3.40
CA VAL A 382 7.21 32.09 3.29
C VAL A 382 8.52 31.41 2.92
N TRP A 383 9.27 31.99 1.98
CA TRP A 383 10.56 31.45 1.53
C TRP A 383 11.68 31.72 2.51
N GLU A 384 11.67 32.87 3.19
CA GLU A 384 12.64 33.20 4.23
C GLU A 384 12.52 32.23 5.40
N ILE A 385 11.29 32.05 5.92
CA ILE A 385 10.99 31.07 6.97
C ILE A 385 11.42 29.66 6.51
N PHE A 386 11.08 29.24 5.30
CA PHE A 386 11.45 27.92 4.79
C PHE A 386 12.96 27.67 4.81
N ARG A 387 13.77 28.69 4.44
CA ARG A 387 15.24 28.60 4.32
C ARG A 387 16.00 28.57 5.66
N THR A 388 15.36 28.94 6.77
CA THR A 388 15.96 28.92 8.12
C THR A 388 16.58 27.55 8.43
N ARG A 389 17.80 27.55 8.96
CA ARG A 389 18.57 26.34 9.27
C ARG A 389 18.66 26.09 10.77
N GLY A 390 18.60 27.15 11.57
CA GLY A 390 18.55 27.12 13.02
C GLY A 390 17.22 27.60 13.59
N ILE A 391 16.99 27.31 14.88
CA ILE A 391 15.80 27.75 15.58
C ILE A 391 15.82 29.26 15.87
N GLU A 392 16.99 29.82 16.20
CA GLU A 392 17.15 31.26 16.41
C GLU A 392 16.85 32.05 15.13
N GLU A 393 17.39 31.60 13.99
CA GLU A 393 17.06 32.17 12.68
C GLU A 393 15.56 32.10 12.40
N PHE A 394 14.92 30.97 12.76
CA PHE A 394 13.48 30.81 12.60
C PHE A 394 12.68 31.80 13.46
N TYR A 395 13.04 31.99 14.72
CA TYR A 395 12.41 33.00 15.57
C TYR A 395 12.64 34.43 15.06
N ASN A 396 13.86 34.76 14.66
CA ASN A 396 14.19 36.10 14.17
C ASN A 396 13.35 36.48 12.95
N VAL A 397 13.19 35.57 11.99
CA VAL A 397 12.35 35.80 10.80
C VAL A 397 10.88 35.97 11.20
N LEU A 398 10.38 35.22 12.18
CA LEU A 398 8.99 35.37 12.66
C LEU A 398 8.77 36.70 13.40
N VAL A 399 9.74 37.16 14.19
CA VAL A 399 9.67 38.46 14.88
C VAL A 399 9.73 39.61 13.87
N GLU A 400 10.59 39.51 12.86
CA GLU A 400 10.65 40.50 11.78
C GLU A 400 9.32 40.57 11.01
N LEU A 401 8.74 39.41 10.67
CA LEU A 401 7.44 39.34 10.02
C LEU A 401 6.34 39.94 10.90
N GLN A 402 6.35 39.63 12.20
CA GLN A 402 5.41 40.16 13.18
C GLN A 402 5.47 41.69 13.24
N ALA A 403 6.67 42.27 13.27
CA ALA A 403 6.88 43.72 13.27
C ALA A 403 6.36 44.37 11.98
N LYS A 404 6.67 43.77 10.82
CA LYS A 404 6.20 44.27 9.50
C LYS A 404 4.69 44.15 9.31
N LEU A 405 4.05 43.17 9.94
CA LEU A 405 2.59 43.00 9.94
C LEU A 405 1.88 43.82 11.02
N GLU A 406 2.62 44.57 11.85
CA GLU A 406 2.11 45.32 13.00
C GLU A 406 1.13 44.49 13.85
N MET A 407 1.47 43.20 14.05
CA MET A 407 0.60 42.27 14.76
C MET A 407 1.23 41.78 16.06
N ASN A 408 0.38 41.41 17.02
CA ASN A 408 0.81 40.61 18.15
C ASN A 408 0.60 39.14 17.83
N MET A 409 1.70 38.43 17.56
CA MET A 409 1.70 36.97 17.42
C MET A 409 1.97 36.33 18.78
N ASP A 410 1.10 35.42 19.20
CA ASP A 410 1.41 34.54 20.32
C ASP A 410 2.39 33.46 19.85
N LEU A 411 3.68 33.64 20.18
CA LEU A 411 4.74 32.69 19.86
C LEU A 411 4.87 31.56 20.91
N ARG A 412 4.11 31.59 22.02
CA ARG A 412 4.15 30.53 23.05
C ARG A 412 3.91 29.13 22.47
N PRO A 413 2.99 28.91 21.50
CA PRO A 413 2.85 27.61 20.87
C PRO A 413 4.12 27.11 20.19
N ILE A 414 4.98 27.99 19.67
CA ILE A 414 6.26 27.59 19.05
C ILE A 414 7.28 27.22 20.14
N ASN A 415 7.34 28.00 21.22
CA ASN A 415 8.20 27.75 22.38
C ASN A 415 7.87 26.41 23.06
N GLU A 416 6.58 26.06 23.16
CA GLU A 416 6.12 24.78 23.73
C GLU A 416 6.75 23.56 23.03
N TYR A 417 7.09 23.68 21.74
CA TYR A 417 7.59 22.59 20.90
C TYR A 417 8.99 22.86 20.33
N GLU A 418 9.82 23.61 21.06
CA GLU A 418 11.17 24.02 20.63
C GLU A 418 12.04 22.85 20.12
N LYS A 419 12.00 21.70 20.81
CA LYS A 419 12.75 20.49 20.43
C LYS A 419 12.30 19.89 19.08
N GLU A 420 11.08 20.18 18.66
CA GLU A 420 10.48 19.76 17.37
C GLU A 420 10.37 20.93 16.38
N TRP A 421 11.17 21.99 16.51
CA TRP A 421 11.03 23.22 15.74
C TRP A 421 10.95 23.02 14.21
N ARG A 422 11.62 22.01 13.64
CA ARG A 422 11.53 21.70 12.20
C ARG A 422 10.13 21.28 11.77
N LYS A 423 9.43 20.52 12.62
CA LYS A 423 8.05 20.09 12.43
C LYS A 423 7.09 21.25 12.68
N VAL A 424 7.33 22.04 13.72
CA VAL A 424 6.59 23.29 13.98
C VAL A 424 6.67 24.23 12.77
N LYS A 425 7.88 24.49 12.29
CA LYS A 425 8.12 25.28 11.06
C LYS A 425 7.34 24.73 9.87
N ALA A 426 7.38 23.41 9.66
CA ALA A 426 6.65 22.79 8.55
C ALA A 426 5.12 22.95 8.68
N ILE A 427 4.56 22.78 9.87
CA ILE A 427 3.12 22.98 10.14
C ILE A 427 2.73 24.45 9.95
N LEU A 428 3.55 25.37 10.45
CA LEU A 428 3.32 26.81 10.35
C LEU A 428 3.29 27.25 8.89
N LEU A 429 4.31 26.87 8.11
CA LEU A 429 4.38 27.14 6.67
C LEU A 429 3.19 26.55 5.93
N ASN A 430 2.76 25.34 6.26
CA ASN A 430 1.57 24.75 5.64
C ASN A 430 0.31 25.57 5.96
N GLY A 431 0.18 26.10 7.18
CA GLY A 431 -0.91 27.00 7.56
C GLY A 431 -0.91 28.28 6.71
N MET A 432 0.24 28.94 6.61
CA MET A 432 0.41 30.16 5.80
C MET A 432 0.07 29.92 4.32
N LEU A 433 0.63 28.85 3.74
CA LEU A 433 0.39 28.50 2.33
C LEU A 433 -1.06 28.15 2.03
N ASN A 434 -1.75 27.50 2.96
CA ASN A 434 -3.18 27.21 2.82
C ASN A 434 -3.98 28.51 2.71
N ALA A 435 -3.68 29.50 3.56
CA ALA A 435 -4.36 30.80 3.55
C ALA A 435 -4.09 31.59 2.26
N LEU A 436 -2.85 31.56 1.77
CA LEU A 436 -2.45 32.22 0.52
C LEU A 436 -2.99 31.54 -0.75
N SER A 437 -3.36 30.26 -0.67
CA SER A 437 -3.86 29.48 -1.82
C SER A 437 -5.38 29.51 -1.99
N LYS A 438 -6.11 30.01 -1.00
CA LYS A 438 -7.52 30.40 -1.11
C LYS A 438 -7.57 31.89 -1.38
#